data_AF-A0A435SAU5-F1
#
_entry.id   AF-A0A435SAU5-F1
#
_cell.length_a   1.000
_cell.length_b   1.000
_cell.length_c   1.000
_cell.angle_alpha   90.00
_cell.angle_beta   90.00
_cell.angle_gamma   90.00
#
_symmetry.space_group_name_H-M   'P 1'
#
loop_
_entity.id
_entity.type
_entity.pdbx_description
1 polymer ?
#
loop_
_entity_poly.entity_id
_entity_poly.type
_entity_poly.pdbx_seq_one_letter_code
_entity_poly.pdbx_strand_id
1 'polypeptide(L)'
;GVMDDLQRARSLNPSLGVVIVNGYTDLVTPYLASRYLVSQIPSLANAKPIRLDVVEGGHMMYFRSDGRRALKEAASELYQATQ
;
A
#
# COMPACT_ATOMS: atom_id res chain seq x y z
N GLY A 1 -6.30 -6.79 15.33
CA GLY A 1 -5.50 -7.53 14.31
C GLY A 1 -4.87 -6.54 13.35
N VAL A 2 -4.12 -6.99 12.33
CA VAL A 2 -3.29 -6.09 11.48
C VAL A 2 -4.07 -4.89 10.92
N MET A 3 -5.31 -5.08 10.46
CA MET A 3 -6.13 -3.97 9.94
C MET A 3 -6.58 -2.98 11.03
N ASP A 4 -6.88 -3.47 12.24
CA ASP A 4 -7.23 -2.61 13.37
C ASP A 4 -6.03 -1.80 13.84
N ASP A 5 -4.84 -2.42 13.86
CA ASP A 5 -3.60 -1.75 14.25
C ASP A 5 -3.24 -0.66 13.24
N LEU A 6 -3.40 -0.93 11.93
CA LEU A 6 -3.23 0.07 10.88
C LEU A 6 -4.24 1.22 11.03
N GLN A 7 -5.51 0.92 11.29
CA GLN A 7 -6.52 1.95 11.51
C GLN A 7 -6.25 2.79 12.76
N ARG A 8 -5.78 2.16 13.84
CA ARG A 8 -5.38 2.86 15.06
C ARG A 8 -4.19 3.77 14.81
N ALA A 9 -3.18 3.33 14.05
CA ALA A 9 -2.05 4.17 13.70
C ALA A 9 -2.49 5.40 12.88
N ARG A 10 -3.40 5.20 11.90
CA ARG A 10 -3.95 6.28 11.07
C ARG A 10 -4.86 7.25 11.84
N SER A 11 -5.58 6.79 12.88
CA SER A 11 -6.38 7.69 13.71
C SER A 11 -5.53 8.55 14.64
N LEU A 12 -4.38 8.02 15.10
CA LEU A 12 -3.42 8.75 15.92
C LEU A 12 -2.57 9.73 15.10
N ASN A 13 -2.25 9.37 13.85
CA ASN A 13 -1.53 10.22 12.92
C ASN A 13 -2.27 10.28 11.57
N PRO A 14 -3.21 11.23 11.39
CA PRO A 14 -3.94 11.39 10.13
C PRO A 14 -3.03 11.69 8.93
N SER A 15 -1.82 12.22 9.17
CA SER A 15 -0.81 12.50 8.14
C SER A 15 0.01 11.27 7.75
N LEU A 16 -0.17 10.12 8.41
CA LEU A 16 0.49 8.86 8.10
C LEU A 16 0.12 8.41 6.68
N GLY A 17 1.06 8.51 5.75
CA GLY A 17 0.92 7.93 4.43
C GLY A 17 1.08 6.41 4.48
N VAL A 18 0.26 5.68 3.70
CA VAL A 18 0.35 4.23 3.56
C VAL A 18 0.28 3.87 2.09
N VAL A 19 1.26 3.13 1.60
CA VAL A 19 1.24 2.51 0.27
C VAL A 19 1.45 1.01 0.40
N ILE A 20 0.64 0.24 -0.32
CA ILE A 20 0.80 -1.22 -0.45
C ILE A 20 1.06 -1.49 -1.93
N VAL A 21 2.19 -2.13 -2.23
CA VAL A 21 2.58 -2.47 -3.60
C VAL A 21 2.54 -3.99 -3.76
N ASN A 22 1.74 -4.49 -4.70
CA ASN A 22 1.61 -5.92 -4.98
C ASN A 22 2.01 -6.24 -6.43
N GLY A 23 2.51 -7.46 -6.63
CA GLY A 23 2.65 -8.03 -7.97
C GLY A 23 1.30 -8.47 -8.54
N TYR A 24 1.03 -8.15 -9.81
CA TYR A 24 -0.22 -8.51 -10.50
C TYR A 24 -0.46 -10.03 -10.53
N THR A 25 0.60 -10.82 -10.68
CA THR A 25 0.55 -12.29 -10.74
C THR A 25 1.08 -12.94 -9.47
N ASP A 26 1.01 -12.25 -8.33
CA ASP A 26 1.39 -12.80 -7.04
C ASP A 26 0.32 -13.78 -6.54
N LEU A 27 0.66 -15.07 -6.49
CA LEU A 27 -0.22 -16.12 -5.98
C LEU A 27 -0.01 -16.41 -4.49
N VAL A 28 1.06 -15.89 -3.88
CA VAL A 28 1.34 -16.04 -2.44
C VAL A 28 0.56 -14.98 -1.67
N THR A 29 0.58 -13.73 -2.14
CA THR A 29 -0.21 -12.61 -1.61
C THR A 29 -0.97 -11.90 -2.74
N PRO A 30 -2.13 -12.42 -3.16
CA PRO A 30 -2.90 -11.84 -4.26
C PRO A 30 -3.29 -10.39 -3.98
N TYR A 31 -3.04 -9.48 -4.94
CA TYR A 31 -3.35 -8.05 -4.79
C TYR A 31 -4.82 -7.79 -4.45
N LEU A 32 -5.73 -8.67 -4.91
CA LEU A 32 -7.16 -8.56 -4.64
C LEU A 32 -7.47 -8.73 -3.15
N ALA A 33 -6.69 -9.51 -2.39
CA ALA A 33 -6.85 -9.65 -0.95
C ALA A 33 -6.53 -8.32 -0.24
N SER A 34 -5.44 -7.65 -0.60
CA SER A 34 -5.13 -6.29 -0.12
C SER A 34 -6.26 -5.31 -0.43
N ARG A 35 -6.75 -5.30 -1.67
CA ARG A 35 -7.87 -4.44 -2.09
C ARG A 35 -9.13 -4.71 -1.27
N TYR A 36 -9.48 -5.96 -1.08
CA TYR A 36 -10.65 -6.38 -0.31
C TYR A 36 -10.53 -5.95 1.15
N LEU A 37 -9.40 -6.19 1.80
CA LEU A 37 -9.20 -5.83 3.21
C LEU A 37 -9.22 -4.31 3.42
N VAL A 38 -8.58 -3.54 2.53
CA VAL A 38 -8.64 -2.08 2.58
C VAL A 38 -10.05 -1.55 2.30
N SER A 39 -10.86 -2.23 1.49
CA SER A 39 -12.26 -1.81 1.30
C SER A 39 -13.16 -2.11 2.50
N GLN A 40 -12.73 -2.95 3.44
CA GLN A 40 -13.49 -3.23 4.66
C GLN A 40 -13.23 -2.23 5.80
N ILE A 41 -12.14 -1.46 5.74
CA ILE A 41 -11.84 -0.50 6.81
C ILE A 41 -12.70 0.76 6.68
N PRO A 42 -13.27 1.28 7.78
CA PRO A 42 -13.99 2.54 7.76
C PRO A 42 -13.12 3.70 7.29
N SER A 43 -13.71 4.65 6.57
CA SER A 43 -13.04 5.91 6.29
C SER A 43 -12.77 6.67 7.59
N LEU A 44 -11.62 7.32 7.66
CA LEU A 44 -11.26 8.21 8.77
C LEU A 44 -11.24 9.63 8.22
N ALA A 45 -12.03 10.52 8.81
CA ALA A 45 -12.03 11.93 8.43
C ALA A 45 -10.62 12.52 8.62
N ASN A 46 -10.17 13.31 7.64
CA ASN A 46 -8.86 13.98 7.62
C ASN A 46 -7.62 13.06 7.54
N ALA A 47 -7.79 11.73 7.52
CA ALA A 47 -6.65 10.82 7.35
C ALA A 47 -6.30 10.65 5.88
N LYS A 48 -5.00 10.63 5.55
CA LYS A 48 -4.53 10.31 4.20
C LYS A 48 -5.03 8.93 3.75
N PRO A 49 -5.43 8.75 2.48
CA PRO A 49 -5.91 7.47 1.97
C PRO A 49 -4.78 6.42 1.94
N ILE A 50 -5.17 5.15 2.03
CA ILE A 50 -4.25 4.04 1.73
C ILE A 50 -4.17 3.90 0.21
N ARG A 51 -2.96 4.02 -0.35
CA ARG A 51 -2.72 3.81 -1.77
C ARG A 51 -2.39 2.34 -2.05
N LEU A 52 -2.98 1.79 -3.10
CA LEU A 52 -2.74 0.42 -3.56
C LEU A 52 -2.18 0.47 -4.98
N ASP A 53 -0.92 0.10 -5.13
CA ASP A 53 -0.24 0.07 -6.43
C ASP A 53 -0.04 -1.38 -6.86
N VAL A 54 -0.36 -1.69 -8.11
CA VAL A 54 -0.18 -3.03 -8.67
C VAL A 54 0.80 -2.93 -9.82
N VAL A 55 1.87 -3.71 -9.75
CA VAL A 55 2.95 -3.74 -10.74
C VAL A 55 3.02 -5.10 -11.41
N GLU A 56 3.58 -5.17 -12.63
CA GLU A 56 3.83 -6.46 -13.25
C GLU A 56 4.79 -7.33 -12.42
N GLY A 57 4.46 -8.61 -12.31
CA GLY A 57 5.28 -9.62 -11.64
C GLY A 57 4.54 -10.39 -10.56
N GLY A 58 5.19 -11.43 -10.05
CA GLY A 58 4.71 -12.21 -8.91
C GLY A 58 5.08 -11.57 -7.57
N HIS A 59 5.19 -12.41 -6.54
CA HIS A 59 5.51 -11.99 -5.17
C HIS A 59 6.75 -11.08 -5.06
N MET A 60 7.79 -11.44 -5.80
CA MET A 60 9.06 -10.72 -5.82
C MET A 60 9.14 -9.78 -7.02
N MET A 61 8.10 -8.96 -7.25
CA MET A 61 8.00 -8.04 -8.40
C MET A 61 9.23 -7.14 -8.57
N TYR A 62 9.93 -6.83 -7.48
CA TYR A 62 11.11 -5.97 -7.42
C TYR A 62 12.40 -6.64 -7.92
N PHE A 63 12.38 -7.94 -8.26
CA PHE A 63 13.51 -8.55 -8.96
C PHE A 63 13.59 -8.07 -10.41
N ARG A 64 12.45 -7.75 -11.04
CA ARG A 64 12.42 -7.09 -12.35
C ARG A 64 12.82 -5.63 -12.20
N SER A 65 13.59 -5.10 -13.15
CA SER A 65 14.04 -3.71 -13.13
C SER A 65 12.88 -2.72 -13.07
N ASP A 66 11.83 -2.98 -13.82
CA ASP A 66 10.67 -2.08 -13.89
C ASP A 66 9.84 -2.12 -12.61
N GLY A 67 9.62 -3.31 -12.03
CA GLY A 67 8.94 -3.44 -10.73
C GLY A 67 9.73 -2.78 -9.61
N ARG A 68 11.07 -2.89 -9.62
CA ARG A 68 11.93 -2.20 -8.65
C ARG A 68 11.90 -0.68 -8.81
N ARG A 69 11.87 -0.18 -10.04
CA ARG A 69 11.74 1.25 -10.33
C ARG A 69 10.39 1.77 -9.84
N ALA A 70 9.30 1.07 -10.15
CA ALA A 70 7.96 1.41 -9.69
C ALA A 70 7.86 1.41 -8.14
N LEU A 71 8.47 0.42 -7.47
CA LEU A 71 8.53 0.41 -6.00
C LEU A 71 9.29 1.62 -5.43
N LYS A 72 10.41 1.99 -6.05
CA LYS A 72 11.18 3.19 -5.66
C LYS A 72 10.35 4.47 -5.85
N GLU A 73 9.66 4.60 -6.98
CA GLU A 73 8.80 5.75 -7.29
C GLU A 73 7.67 5.85 -6.27
N ALA A 74 6.97 4.75 -6.00
CA ALA A 74 5.91 4.70 -5.01
C ALA A 74 6.38 5.13 -3.62
N ALA A 75 7.56 4.66 -3.19
CA ALA A 75 8.16 5.07 -1.92
C ALA A 75 8.61 6.54 -1.92
N SER A 76 9.18 7.03 -3.03
CA SER A 76 9.62 8.43 -3.14
C SER A 76 8.44 9.39 -3.01
N GLU A 77 7.33 9.10 -3.69
CA GLU A 77 6.09 9.87 -3.59
C GLU A 77 5.51 9.85 -2.17
N LEU A 78 5.54 8.70 -1.50
CA LEU A 78 5.07 8.59 -0.11
C LEU A 78 5.83 9.56 0.82
N TYR A 79 7.16 9.61 0.71
CA TYR A 79 7.97 10.50 1.53
C TYR A 79 7.79 11.98 1.16
N GLN A 80 7.69 12.29 -0.13
CA GLN A 80 7.46 13.67 -0.58
C GLN A 80 6.10 14.19 -0.15
N ALA A 81 5.05 13.37 -0.21
CA ALA A 81 3.72 13.73 0.23
C ALA A 81 3.57 13.82 1.76
N THR A 82 4.57 13.38 2.52
CA THR A 82 4.57 13.39 3.99
C THR A 82 5.37 14.56 4.59
N GLN A 83 6.15 15.27 3.77
CA GLN A 83 6.68 16.61 4.11
C GLN A 83 5.58 17.67 3.97
#